data_AF-A0A538P3H6-F1
#
_entry.id   AF-A0A538P3H6-F1
#
_cell.length_a   1.000
_cell.length_b   1.000
_cell.length_c   1.000
_cell.angle_alpha   90.00
_cell.angle_beta   90.00
_cell.angle_gamma   90.00
#
_symmetry.space_group_name_H-M   'P 1'
#
loop_
_entity.id
_entity.type
_entity.pdbx_description
1 polymer ?
#
loop_
_entity_poly.entity_id
_entity_poly.type
_entity_poly.pdbx_seq_one_letter_code
_entity_poly.pdbx_strand_id
1 'polypeptide(L)'
;MAIKEMKKTHGAPKEKIASGKTRDGHDYFINEYPATKSYSQWERVAYVQLPRAVAYIVLSSRDEASYRKDSGALQEALKTFMYLETDTKKR
;
A
#
# COMPACT_ATOMS: atom_id res chain seq x y z
N MET A 1 -0.52 -15.69 3.39
CA MET A 1 -1.48 -14.56 3.44
C MET A 1 -0.68 -13.31 3.72
N ALA A 2 -0.57 -12.40 2.76
CA ALA A 2 0.37 -11.29 2.84
C ALA A 2 0.21 -10.40 4.09
N ILE A 3 -1.02 -10.18 4.59
CA ILE A 3 -1.23 -9.42 5.83
C ILE A 3 -0.54 -10.10 7.04
N LYS A 4 -0.52 -11.44 7.10
CA LYS A 4 0.20 -12.18 8.15
C LYS A 4 1.72 -12.06 8.01
N GLU A 5 2.25 -12.07 6.78
CA GLU A 5 3.69 -11.93 6.52
C GLU A 5 4.18 -10.50 6.73
N MET A 6 3.37 -9.50 6.35
CA MET A 6 3.66 -8.10 6.64
C MET A 6 3.59 -7.80 8.13
N LYS A 7 2.65 -8.41 8.88
CA LYS A 7 2.63 -8.29 10.35
C LYS A 7 3.92 -8.82 11.00
N LYS A 8 4.48 -9.90 10.44
CA LYS A 8 5.74 -10.49 10.92
C LYS A 8 6.94 -9.58 10.61
N THR A 9 6.93 -8.89 9.47
CA THR A 9 8.08 -8.12 8.97
C THR A 9 8.07 -6.66 9.43
N HIS A 10 6.89 -6.03 9.41
CA HIS A 10 6.69 -4.59 9.66
C HIS A 10 5.97 -4.31 11.00
N GLY A 11 5.65 -5.37 11.77
CA GLY A 11 4.87 -5.25 13.00
C GLY A 11 3.36 -5.09 12.75
N ALA A 12 2.59 -4.85 13.81
CA ALA A 12 1.15 -4.62 13.66
C ALA A 12 0.89 -3.24 13.02
N PRO A 13 0.04 -3.14 11.98
CA PRO A 13 -0.38 -1.85 11.47
C PRO A 13 -1.00 -1.03 12.60
N LYS A 14 -0.64 0.25 12.69
CA LYS A 14 -1.16 1.11 13.76
C LYS A 14 -2.63 1.41 13.54
N GLU A 15 -3.01 1.66 12.28
CA GLU A 15 -4.37 1.99 11.91
C GLU A 15 -4.59 1.79 10.40
N LYS A 16 -5.83 1.41 10.01
CA LYS A 16 -6.31 1.56 8.64
C LYS A 16 -6.66 3.03 8.44
N ILE A 17 -5.74 3.79 7.86
CA ILE A 17 -5.84 5.25 7.77
C ILE A 17 -6.67 5.73 6.58
N ALA A 18 -6.90 4.86 5.58
CA ALA A 18 -7.73 5.18 4.43
C ALA A 18 -8.26 3.92 3.74
N SER A 19 -9.35 4.08 3.01
CA SER A 19 -9.79 3.15 1.97
C SER A 19 -10.53 3.89 0.87
N GLY A 20 -10.62 3.27 -0.30
CA GLY A 20 -11.30 3.83 -1.46
C GLY A 20 -11.29 2.87 -2.62
N LYS A 21 -11.50 3.42 -3.82
CA LYS A 21 -11.42 2.71 -5.08
C LYS A 21 -10.32 3.32 -5.95
N THR A 22 -9.58 2.48 -6.66
CA THR A 22 -8.63 2.90 -7.70
C THR A 22 -9.37 3.52 -8.89
N ARG A 23 -8.61 4.01 -9.87
CA ARG A 23 -9.15 4.63 -11.09
C ARG A 23 -10.17 3.74 -11.80
N ASP A 24 -9.89 2.45 -11.86
CA ASP A 24 -10.66 1.39 -12.51
C ASP A 24 -11.60 0.65 -11.56
N GLY A 25 -11.82 1.18 -10.35
CA GLY A 25 -12.87 0.74 -9.45
C GLY A 25 -12.49 -0.38 -8.47
N HIS A 26 -11.21 -0.79 -8.43
CA HIS A 26 -10.75 -1.81 -7.49
C HIS A 26 -10.63 -1.27 -6.08
N ASP A 27 -11.14 -2.02 -5.11
CA ASP A 27 -11.08 -1.63 -3.70
C ASP A 27 -9.65 -1.63 -3.19
N TYR A 28 -9.32 -0.61 -2.40
CA TYR A 28 -8.07 -0.56 -1.66
C TYR A 28 -8.26 -0.08 -0.22
N PHE A 29 -7.27 -0.40 0.61
CA PHE A 29 -7.06 0.26 1.89
C PHE A 29 -5.59 0.56 2.13
N ILE A 30 -5.30 1.52 3.00
CA ILE A 30 -3.95 1.92 3.37
C ILE A 30 -3.75 1.72 4.87
N ASN A 31 -2.65 1.07 5.23
CA ASN A 31 -2.15 1.04 6.59
C ASN A 31 -0.93 1.95 6.74
N GLU A 32 -0.79 2.54 7.91
CA GLU A 32 0.41 3.28 8.31
C GLU A 32 1.23 2.46 9.33
N TYR A 33 2.54 2.42 9.10
CA TYR A 33 3.55 1.76 9.93
C TYR A 33 4.58 2.83 10.34
N PRO A 34 4.55 3.33 11.58
CA PRO A 34 5.55 4.26 12.05
C PRO A 34 6.90 3.56 12.26
N ALA A 35 7.98 4.32 12.22
CA ALA A 35 9.28 3.81 12.61
C ALA A 35 9.27 3.33 14.08
N THR A 36 10.00 2.25 14.35
CA THR A 36 10.18 1.67 15.68
C THR A 36 11.67 1.60 16.03
N LYS A 37 12.01 1.27 17.28
CA LYS A 37 13.41 1.13 17.71
C LYS A 37 14.21 0.12 16.88
N SER A 38 13.56 -0.92 16.36
CA SER A 38 14.19 -1.97 15.55
C SER A 38 13.94 -1.82 14.04
N TYR A 39 13.15 -0.83 13.62
CA TYR A 39 12.81 -0.59 12.23
C TYR A 39 12.72 0.90 11.94
N SER A 40 13.76 1.46 11.33
CA SER A 40 13.96 2.91 11.19
C SER A 40 13.27 3.50 9.94
N GLN A 41 12.17 2.91 9.48
CA GLN A 41 11.42 3.43 8.33
C GLN A 41 9.97 3.71 8.72
N TRP A 42 9.47 4.82 8.21
CA TRP A 42 8.05 5.15 8.17
C TRP A 42 7.48 4.65 6.86
N GLU A 43 6.34 3.95 6.91
CA GLU A 43 5.73 3.40 5.71
C GLU A 43 4.21 3.62 5.68
N ARG A 44 3.70 3.83 4.47
CA ARG A 44 2.30 3.53 4.13
C ARG A 44 2.28 2.42 3.11
N VAL A 45 1.41 1.45 3.36
CA VAL A 45 1.20 0.34 2.43
C VAL A 45 -0.24 0.37 1.97
N ALA A 46 -0.42 0.55 0.67
CA ALA A 46 -1.70 0.37 0.01
C ALA A 46 -1.86 -1.09 -0.42
N TYR A 47 -3.00 -1.66 -0.09
CA TYR A 47 -3.41 -3.01 -0.45
C TYR A 47 -4.56 -2.87 -1.44
N VAL A 48 -4.34 -3.26 -2.70
CA VAL A 48 -5.34 -3.16 -3.77
C VAL A 48 -5.81 -4.56 -4.13
N GLN A 49 -7.12 -4.80 -4.02
CA GLN A 49 -7.73 -6.06 -4.40
C GLN A 49 -7.97 -6.11 -5.91
N LEU A 50 -7.20 -6.94 -6.62
CA LEU A 50 -7.33 -7.14 -8.05
C LEU A 50 -8.16 -8.41 -8.35
N PRO A 51 -8.66 -8.60 -9.59
CA PRO A 51 -9.45 -9.78 -9.94
C PRO A 51 -8.73 -11.11 -9.73
N ARG A 52 -7.40 -11.15 -9.91
CA ARG A 52 -6.59 -12.38 -9.83
C ARG A 52 -5.36 -12.24 -8.93
N ALA A 53 -5.20 -11.11 -8.24
CA ALA A 53 -4.00 -10.80 -7.47
C ALA A 53 -4.30 -9.79 -6.35
N VAL A 54 -3.27 -9.46 -5.58
CA VAL A 54 -3.28 -8.30 -4.68
C VAL A 54 -2.04 -7.47 -4.98
N ALA A 55 -2.20 -6.17 -5.18
CA ALA A 55 -1.09 -5.24 -5.34
C ALA A 55 -0.73 -4.62 -3.98
N TYR A 56 0.57 -4.53 -3.72
CA TYR A 56 1.15 -3.81 -2.58
C TYR A 56 1.93 -2.63 -3.11
N ILE A 57 1.50 -1.42 -2.78
CA ILE A 57 2.21 -0.19 -3.15
C ILE A 57 2.69 0.45 -1.86
N VAL A 58 4.01 0.58 -1.72
CA VAL A 58 4.67 1.04 -0.50
C VAL A 58 5.26 2.42 -0.74
N LEU A 59 4.88 3.37 0.10
CA LEU A 59 5.60 4.64 0.27
C LEU A 59 6.40 4.51 1.56
N SER A 60 7.72 4.68 1.50
CA SER A 60 8.59 4.62 2.67
C SER A 60 9.56 5.79 2.74
N SER A 61 9.93 6.18 3.96
CA SER A 61 10.96 7.18 4.23
C SER A 61 11.66 6.89 5.55
N ARG A 62 12.95 7.22 5.64
CA ARG A 62 13.73 7.13 6.90
C ARG A 62 13.56 8.37 7.78
N ASP A 63 13.13 9.48 7.20
CA ASP A 63 12.89 10.76 7.87
C ASP A 63 11.39 11.00 8.03
N GLU A 64 10.95 11.38 9.23
CA GLU A 64 9.52 11.62 9.52
C GLU A 64 9.01 12.87 8.80
N ALA A 65 9.80 13.95 8.72
CA ALA A 65 9.34 15.20 8.10
C ALA A 65 9.03 15.00 6.61
N SER A 66 9.94 14.35 5.90
CA SER A 66 9.77 13.95 4.50
C SER A 66 8.61 12.98 4.33
N TYR A 67 8.49 11.98 5.22
CA TYR A 67 7.36 11.06 5.24
C TYR A 67 6.03 11.80 5.31
N ARG A 68 5.87 12.71 6.29
CA ARG A 68 4.62 13.45 6.50
C ARG A 68 4.28 14.32 5.30
N LYS A 69 5.27 15.03 4.75
CA LYS A 69 5.14 15.89 3.56
C LYS A 69 4.58 15.10 2.37
N ASP A 70 5.13 13.92 2.11
CA ASP A 70 4.81 13.15 0.90
C ASP A 70 3.73 12.07 1.13
N SER A 71 3.26 11.91 2.37
CA SER A 71 2.35 10.82 2.77
C SER A 71 1.04 10.74 1.96
N GLY A 72 0.58 11.86 1.40
CA GLY A 72 -0.59 11.93 0.51
C GLY A 72 -0.33 11.43 -0.90
N ALA A 73 0.92 11.37 -1.36
CA ALA A 73 1.29 10.96 -2.71
C ALA A 73 0.84 9.53 -3.02
N LEU A 74 0.81 8.65 -2.02
CA LEU A 74 0.31 7.28 -2.19
C LEU A 74 -1.19 7.25 -2.58
N GLN A 75 -2.01 8.14 -2.02
CA GLN A 75 -3.43 8.22 -2.39
C GLN A 75 -3.60 8.78 -3.81
N GLU A 76 -2.80 9.77 -4.20
CA GLU A 76 -2.82 10.29 -5.57
C GLU A 76 -2.37 9.23 -6.58
N ALA A 77 -1.34 8.43 -6.25
CA ALA A 77 -0.92 7.31 -7.08
C ALA A 77 -2.06 6.30 -7.30
N LEU A 78 -2.81 5.96 -6.25
CA LEU A 78 -3.96 5.05 -6.32
C LEU A 78 -5.12 5.56 -7.20
N LYS A 79 -5.32 6.88 -7.29
CA LYS A 79 -6.29 7.49 -8.21
C LYS A 79 -5.91 7.34 -9.68
N THR A 80 -4.65 7.05 -9.96
CA THR A 80 -4.14 6.83 -11.33
C THR A 80 -3.86 5.36 -11.62
N PHE A 81 -3.82 4.51 -10.58
CA PHE A 81 -3.54 3.10 -10.69
C PHE A 81 -4.62 2.37 -11.50
N MET A 82 -4.19 1.51 -12.42
CA MET A 82 -5.04 0.65 -13.23
C MET A 82 -4.46 -0.76 -13.34
N TYR A 83 -5.33 -1.76 -13.29
CA TYR A 83 -5.03 -3.14 -13.56
C TYR A 83 -5.07 -3.43 -15.06
N LEU A 84 -3.98 -3.97 -15.58
CA LEU A 84 -3.94 -4.50 -16.94
C LEU A 84 -4.31 -5.97 -16.89
N GLU A 85 -5.44 -6.33 -17.49
CA GLU A 85 -5.82 -7.72 -17.66
C GLU A 85 -4.80 -8.42 -18.55
N THR A 86 -4.23 -9.51 -18.05
CA THR A 86 -3.39 -10.40 -18.85
C THR A 86 -4.31 -11.36 -19.59
N ASP A 87 -4.53 -11.12 -20.88
CA ASP A 87 -5.33 -12.01 -21.72
C ASP A 87 -4.59 -13.35 -21.88
N THR A 88 -5.10 -14.39 -21.23
CA THR A 88 -4.54 -15.75 -21.33
C THR A 88 -4.91 -16.46 -22.63
N LYS A 89 -5.67 -15.82 -23.55
CA LYS A 89 -5.97 -16.37 -24.88
C LYS A 89 -5.06 -15.76 -25.95
N LYS A 90 -3.79 -16.19 -25.98
CA LYS A 90 -2.94 -16.24 -27.19
C LYS A 90 -1.61 -16.91 -26.85
N ARG A 91 -1.60 -18.24 -26.82
CA ARG A 91 -0.45 -19.07 -27.19
C ARG A 91 -0.96 -20.34 -27.84
#